data_AF-A0A1D2TVP1-F1
#
_entry.id   AF-A0A1D2TVP1-F1
#
_cell.length_a   1.000
_cell.length_b   1.000
_cell.length_c   1.000
_cell.angle_alpha   90.00
_cell.angle_beta   90.00
_cell.angle_gamma   90.00
#
_symmetry.space_group_name_H-M   'P 1'
#
loop_
_entity.id
_entity.type
_entity.pdbx_description
1 polymer ?
#
loop_
_entity_poly.entity_id
_entity_poly.type
_entity_poly.pdbx_seq_one_letter_code
_entity_poly.pdbx_strand_id
1 'polypeptide(L)'
;MDCQDLPDHPAAAGLAARRFADALAAQALLAHTARLEATLAPTAGLEALFAVEQALDLAWPAAAPACEMIWATEAAPQTRTPTLALRAFDEAGRLLLAQAYRRGGLKHG
;
A
#
# COMPACT_ATOMS: atom_id res chain seq x y z
N MET A 1 -2.83 -12.56 5.69
CA MET A 1 -2.87 -11.08 5.65
C MET A 1 -4.32 -10.67 5.73
N ASP A 2 -4.66 -9.88 6.73
CA ASP A 2 -5.99 -9.27 6.84
C ASP A 2 -6.11 -8.15 5.80
N CYS A 3 -7.26 -8.07 5.13
CA CYS A 3 -7.52 -7.06 4.11
C CYS A 3 -8.33 -5.91 4.72
N GLN A 4 -7.88 -4.68 4.54
CA GLN A 4 -8.60 -3.49 4.96
C GLN A 4 -9.43 -2.89 3.81
N ASP A 5 -10.65 -2.47 4.11
CA ASP A 5 -11.54 -1.86 3.12
C ASP A 5 -11.19 -0.38 2.87
N LEU A 6 -11.29 0.01 1.60
CA LEU A 6 -11.06 1.35 1.08
C LEU A 6 -12.33 1.92 0.43
N PRO A 7 -12.54 3.25 0.46
CA PRO A 7 -13.62 3.87 -0.32
C PRO A 7 -13.42 3.65 -1.83
N ASP A 8 -14.51 3.61 -2.59
CA ASP A 8 -14.46 3.46 -4.06
C ASP A 8 -14.15 4.80 -4.75
N HIS A 9 -12.88 5.22 -4.67
CA HIS A 9 -12.40 6.49 -5.22
C HIS A 9 -10.93 6.36 -5.68
N PRO A 10 -10.47 7.04 -6.75
CA PRO A 10 -9.08 6.97 -7.21
C PRO A 10 -8.05 7.35 -6.13
N ALA A 11 -8.39 8.30 -5.25
CA ALA A 11 -7.55 8.68 -4.10
C ALA A 11 -7.42 7.60 -3.00
N ALA A 12 -8.16 6.48 -3.10
CA ALA A 12 -8.18 5.46 -2.07
C ALA A 12 -6.84 4.72 -1.92
N ALA A 13 -6.06 4.61 -3.00
CA ALA A 13 -4.72 4.03 -2.95
C ALA A 13 -3.76 4.89 -2.11
N GLY A 14 -3.83 6.22 -2.24
CA GLY A 14 -3.08 7.15 -1.40
C GLY A 14 -3.51 7.09 0.07
N LEU A 15 -4.82 6.93 0.34
CA LEU A 15 -5.30 6.72 1.71
C LEU A 15 -4.76 5.41 2.32
N ALA A 16 -4.69 4.32 1.54
CA ALA A 16 -4.07 3.06 1.99
C ALA A 16 -2.58 3.25 2.30
N ALA A 17 -1.83 3.92 1.42
CA ALA A 17 -0.42 4.21 1.66
C ALA A 17 -0.21 5.05 2.93
N ARG A 18 -1.07 6.04 3.16
CA ARG A 18 -1.04 6.83 4.40
C ARG A 18 -1.30 5.97 5.63
N ARG A 19 -2.36 5.14 5.61
CA ARG A 19 -2.68 4.22 6.71
C ARG A 19 -1.54 3.24 7.00
N PHE A 20 -0.88 2.76 5.95
CA PHE A 20 0.27 1.88 6.09
C PHE A 20 1.44 2.59 6.78
N ALA A 21 1.75 3.82 6.38
CA ALA A 21 2.80 4.60 7.01
C ALA A 21 2.47 4.99 8.45
N ASP A 22 1.21 5.34 8.74
CA ASP A 22 0.73 5.57 10.11
C ASP A 22 0.88 4.30 10.97
N ALA A 23 0.63 3.10 10.40
CA ALA A 23 0.82 1.83 11.09
C ALA A 23 2.30 1.50 11.34
N LEU A 24 3.21 1.90 10.44
CA LEU A 24 4.66 1.83 10.69
C LEU A 24 5.05 2.79 11.83
N ALA A 25 4.52 4.02 11.82
CA ALA A 25 4.81 5.03 12.84
C ALA A 25 4.35 4.56 14.23
N ALA A 26 3.12 4.05 14.33
CA ALA A 26 2.54 3.53 15.58
C ALA A 26 3.35 2.37 16.18
N GLN A 27 4.08 1.63 15.36
CA GLN A 27 4.93 0.51 15.78
C GLN A 27 6.43 0.89 15.86
N ALA A 28 6.77 2.18 15.71
CA ALA A 28 8.15 2.67 15.66
C ALA A 28 9.03 2.01 14.57
N LEU A 29 8.42 1.58 13.47
CA LEU A 29 9.09 0.88 12.37
C LEU A 29 9.57 1.81 11.24
N LEU A 30 9.12 3.06 11.21
CA LEU A 30 9.50 4.01 10.14
C LEU A 30 11.02 4.17 9.99
N ALA A 31 11.73 4.36 11.11
CA ALA A 31 13.18 4.52 11.12
C ALA A 31 13.96 3.23 10.79
N HIS A 32 13.30 2.08 10.89
CA HIS A 32 13.89 0.77 10.57
C HIS A 32 13.57 0.32 9.15
N THR A 33 12.68 1.02 8.45
CA THR A 33 12.26 0.67 7.11
C THR A 33 13.29 1.19 6.10
N ALA A 34 13.99 0.27 5.45
CA ALA A 34 14.98 0.56 4.43
C ALA A 34 14.43 0.41 3.00
N ARG A 35 13.36 -0.39 2.84
CA ARG A 35 12.75 -0.67 1.53
C ARG A 35 11.24 -0.87 1.65
N LEU A 36 10.51 -0.36 0.67
CA LEU A 36 9.08 -0.56 0.50
C LEU A 36 8.79 -1.32 -0.79
N GLU A 37 7.74 -2.15 -0.77
CA GLU A 37 7.14 -2.72 -1.96
C GLU A 37 5.66 -2.36 -2.01
N ALA A 38 5.22 -1.84 -3.14
CA ALA A 38 3.82 -1.54 -3.45
C ALA A 38 3.37 -2.37 -4.66
N THR A 39 2.47 -3.33 -4.46
CA THR A 39 1.88 -4.12 -5.53
C THR A 39 0.47 -3.63 -5.83
N LEU A 40 0.25 -3.12 -7.04
CA LEU A 40 -1.05 -2.66 -7.52
C LEU A 40 -1.75 -3.76 -8.32
N ALA A 41 -3.07 -3.89 -8.15
CA ALA A 41 -3.89 -4.78 -8.95
C ALA A 41 -3.86 -4.40 -10.44
N PRO A 42 -4.10 -5.34 -11.38
CA PRO A 42 -4.09 -5.04 -12.82
C PRO A 42 -5.09 -3.96 -13.23
N THR A 43 -6.19 -3.83 -12.47
CA THR A 43 -7.26 -2.85 -12.69
C THR A 43 -7.03 -1.51 -11.99
N ALA A 44 -5.92 -1.34 -11.26
CA ALA A 44 -5.53 -0.02 -10.79
C ALA A 44 -5.24 0.90 -12.00
N GLY A 45 -5.59 2.18 -11.91
CA GLY A 45 -5.18 3.19 -12.88
C GLY A 45 -3.81 3.78 -12.54
N LEU A 46 -3.19 4.50 -13.48
CA LEU A 46 -1.91 5.19 -13.26
C LEU A 46 -2.00 6.22 -12.13
N GLU A 47 -3.18 6.82 -11.94
CA GLU A 47 -3.47 7.76 -10.86
C GLU A 47 -3.29 7.14 -9.48
N ALA A 48 -3.55 5.83 -9.34
CA ALA A 48 -3.34 5.11 -8.09
C ALA A 48 -1.85 5.00 -7.75
N LEU A 49 -0.99 4.86 -8.77
CA LEU A 49 0.46 4.84 -8.58
C LEU A 49 0.95 6.19 -8.04
N PHE A 50 0.59 7.29 -8.70
CA PHE A 50 0.99 8.63 -8.23
C PHE A 50 0.43 8.97 -6.85
N ALA A 51 -0.80 8.53 -6.54
CA ALA A 51 -1.38 8.73 -5.23
C ALA A 51 -0.64 7.96 -4.12
N VAL A 52 -0.13 6.74 -4.42
CA VAL A 52 0.68 5.96 -3.47
C VAL A 52 2.04 6.61 -3.28
N GLU A 53 2.73 6.96 -4.35
CA GLU A 53 4.06 7.59 -4.30
C GLU A 53 4.02 8.89 -3.47
N GLN A 54 3.10 9.80 -3.81
CA GLN A 54 2.92 11.05 -3.06
C GLN A 54 2.61 10.82 -1.58
N ALA A 55 1.76 9.84 -1.26
CA ALA A 55 1.38 9.56 0.13
C ALA A 55 2.55 8.98 0.93
N LEU A 56 3.40 8.15 0.33
CA LEU A 56 4.60 7.62 0.96
C LEU A 56 5.65 8.72 1.16
N ASP A 57 5.90 9.56 0.15
CA ASP A 57 6.84 10.69 0.27
C ASP A 57 6.49 11.64 1.41
N LEU A 58 5.19 11.94 1.58
CA LEU A 58 4.71 12.81 2.66
C LEU A 58 4.74 12.16 4.04
N ALA A 59 4.87 10.84 4.13
CA ALA A 59 4.79 10.12 5.40
C ALA A 59 6.15 9.97 6.10
N TRP A 60 7.25 10.08 5.36
CA TRP A 60 8.58 10.11 5.96
C TRP A 60 8.95 11.54 6.38
N PRO A 61 9.39 11.76 7.62
CA PRO A 61 9.81 13.09 8.08
C PRO A 61 11.12 13.57 7.43
N ALA A 62 11.85 12.67 6.76
CA ALA A 62 13.04 12.94 5.99
C ALA A 62 12.86 12.37 4.57
N ALA A 63 13.89 11.75 3.99
CA ALA A 63 13.75 11.03 2.73
C ALA A 63 13.00 9.70 2.97
N ALA A 64 12.03 9.41 2.11
CA ALA A 64 11.42 8.08 2.06
C ALA A 64 12.45 7.01 1.61
N PRO A 65 12.36 5.78 2.12
CA PRO A 65 13.16 4.67 1.64
C PRO A 65 12.81 4.33 0.18
N ALA A 66 13.69 3.57 -0.48
CA ALA A 66 13.43 3.12 -1.84
C ALA A 66 12.10 2.33 -1.90
N CYS A 67 11.23 2.72 -2.84
CA CYS A 67 9.93 2.08 -3.04
C CYS A 67 9.89 1.38 -4.41
N GLU A 68 9.75 0.06 -4.39
CA GLU A 68 9.52 -0.74 -5.58
C GLU A 68 8.02 -0.78 -5.89
N MET A 69 7.63 -0.31 -7.08
CA MET A 69 6.25 -0.34 -7.53
C MET A 69 6.05 -1.45 -8.55
N ILE A 70 5.15 -2.38 -8.24
CA ILE A 70 4.90 -3.60 -9.01
C ILE A 70 3.47 -3.56 -9.52
N TRP A 71 3.30 -3.63 -10.84
CA TRP A 71 2.00 -3.86 -11.44
C TRP A 71 1.75 -5.37 -11.54
N ALA A 72 0.73 -5.87 -10.86
CA ALA A 72 0.34 -7.27 -11.02
C ALA A 72 -0.19 -7.50 -12.45
N THR A 73 0.27 -8.58 -13.08
CA THR A 73 -0.10 -8.93 -14.47
C THR A 73 -1.15 -10.04 -14.53
N GLU A 74 -1.24 -10.90 -13.52
CA GLU A 74 -2.25 -11.97 -13.47
C GLU A 74 -3.54 -11.52 -12.78
N ALA A 75 -4.65 -11.71 -13.48
CA ALA A 75 -5.99 -11.53 -12.95
C ALA A 75 -6.36 -12.70 -12.02
N ALA A 76 -5.81 -12.72 -10.80
CA ALA A 76 -6.43 -13.49 -9.73
C ALA A 76 -7.87 -12.98 -9.54
N PRO A 77 -8.87 -13.86 -9.27
CA PRO A 77 -10.27 -13.48 -9.25
C PRO A 77 -10.52 -12.22 -8.43
N GLN A 78 -11.15 -11.21 -9.06
CA GLN A 78 -11.30 -9.83 -8.56
C GLN A 78 -11.91 -9.75 -7.16
N THR A 79 -12.63 -10.80 -6.73
CA THR A 79 -13.28 -10.90 -5.42
C THR A 79 -12.32 -11.25 -4.27
N ARG A 80 -11.07 -11.64 -4.54
CA ARG A 80 -10.07 -11.98 -3.51
C ARG A 80 -8.74 -11.23 -3.65
N THR A 81 -8.49 -10.57 -4.77
CA THR A 81 -7.23 -9.85 -5.01
C THR A 81 -7.28 -8.47 -4.35
N PRO A 82 -6.33 -8.12 -3.47
CA PRO A 82 -6.24 -6.76 -2.95
C PRO A 82 -5.96 -5.76 -4.07
N THR A 83 -6.57 -4.58 -3.99
CA THR A 83 -6.34 -3.46 -4.89
C THR A 83 -4.92 -2.91 -4.75
N LEU A 84 -4.39 -2.94 -3.53
CA LEU A 84 -3.03 -2.55 -3.19
C LEU A 84 -2.51 -3.46 -2.07
N ALA A 85 -1.31 -4.00 -2.23
CA ALA A 85 -0.56 -4.63 -1.16
C ALA A 85 0.71 -3.83 -0.89
N LEU A 86 0.99 -3.55 0.38
CA LEU A 86 2.16 -2.79 0.84
C LEU A 86 2.99 -3.65 1.80
N ARG A 87 4.30 -3.62 1.60
CA ARG A 87 5.26 -4.33 2.46
C ARG A 87 6.42 -3.41 2.78
N ALA A 88 6.91 -3.49 4.01
CA ALA A 88 8.07 -2.77 4.51
C ALA A 88 9.13 -3.77 4.95
N PHE A 89 10.38 -3.49 4.63
CA PHE A 89 11.53 -4.32 4.95
C PHE A 89 12.63 -3.51 5.63
N ASP A 90 13.40 -4.17 6.49
CA ASP A 90 14.63 -3.60 7.02
C ASP A 90 15.81 -3.77 6.04
N GLU A 91 16.99 -3.25 6.42
CA GLU A 91 18.21 -3.30 5.60
C GLU A 91 18.66 -4.75 5.30
N ALA A 92 18.32 -5.71 6.17
CA ALA A 92 18.63 -7.11 5.97
C ALA A 92 17.59 -7.83 5.07
N GLY A 93 16.60 -7.10 4.56
CA GLY A 93 15.51 -7.65 3.75
C GLY A 93 14.46 -8.42 4.57
N ARG A 94 14.44 -8.27 5.90
CA ARG A 94 13.42 -8.90 6.75
C ARG A 94 12.14 -8.09 6.71
N LEU A 95 11.02 -8.80 6.65
CA LEU A 95 9.69 -8.17 6.63
C LEU A 95 9.38 -7.54 7.99
N LEU A 96 9.09 -6.25 7.98
CA LEU A 96 8.67 -5.48 9.16
C LEU A 96 7.15 -5.42 9.27
N LEU A 97 6.49 -5.07 8.15
CA LEU A 97 5.03 -4.96 8.09
C LEU A 97 4.55 -5.35 6.70
N ALA A 98 3.38 -5.98 6.64
CA ALA A 98 2.68 -6.23 5.38
C ALA A 98 1.17 -6.06 5.58
N GLN A 99 0.55 -5.29 4.68
CA GLN A 99 -0.88 -5.04 4.70
C GLN A 99 -1.45 -5.05 3.30
N ALA A 100 -2.68 -5.53 3.19
CA ALA A 100 -3.41 -5.61 1.94
C ALA A 100 -4.70 -4.78 2.05
N TYR A 101 -5.03 -4.08 0.98
CA TYR A 101 -6.13 -3.14 0.92
C TYR A 101 -7.03 -3.50 -0.25
N ARG A 102 -8.34 -3.56 -0.02
CA ARG A 102 -9.36 -3.86 -1.03
C ARG A 102 -10.30 -2.67 -1.17
N ARG A 103 -10.79 -2.39 -2.38
CA ARG A 103 -11.97 -1.52 -2.53
C ARG A 103 -13.15 -2.16 -1.79
N GLY A 104 -13.72 -1.42 -0.86
CA GLY A 104 -14.98 -1.77 -0.24
C GLY A 104 -16.09 -1.64 -1.28
N GLY A 105 -16.73 -2.74 -1.63
CA GLY A 105 -17.99 -2.68 -2.35
C GLY A 105 -19.03 -2.00 -1.46
N LEU A 106 -19.84 -1.10 -2.04
CA LEU A 106 -21.05 -0.62 -1.39
C LEU A 106 -21.83 -1.86 -0.92
N LYS A 107 -22.08 -2.00 0.38
CA LYS A 107 -23.10 -2.93 0.86
C LYS A 107 -24.41 -2.41 0.29
N HIS A 108 -24.88 -3.00 -0.82
CA HIS A 108 -26.26 -2.83 -1.23
C HIS A 108 -27.12 -3.38 -0.09
N GLY A 109 -27.75 -2.46 0.64
CA GLY A 109 -28.83 -2.77 1.58
C GLY A 109 -30.12 -3.09 0.83
#